data_AF-A0A7K7P2P1-F1
#
_entry.id   AF-A0A7K7P2P1-F1
#
_cell.length_a   1.000
_cell.length_b   1.000
_cell.length_c   1.000
_cell.angle_alpha   90.00
_cell.angle_beta   90.00
_cell.angle_gamma   90.00
#
_symmetry.space_group_name_H-M   'P 1'
#
loop_
_entity.id
_entity.type
_entity.pdbx_description
1 polymer ?
#
loop_
_entity_poly.entity_id
_entity_poly.type
_entity_poly.pdbx_seq_one_letter_code
_entity_poly.pdbx_strand_id
1 'polypeptide(L)'
;MEALSVPAALALVAGGGAGLSPERQAALGVSLPLLQRDYRFERVWFWGRIQGVRGAYYIAEGLGPDRAAPRSRLYSLNCLDWSLLTPATKEMLALAEQVKGRFRGDPSFEYRLADINAEAAARLIESGKEPVIKEEARLIATIELIDRAVGIVPRGAFVKTPLGSVHENRHFEGLSLVEAKKLSSYFHFTDPVNLKNKTLLEKADLDPSTDFLDSLEHDIPRGSWSIQLEKGGTVVVLRSLLWLGLTFYHVPMTKQFGYVYFGTGEKNLDLPFML
;
A
#
# COMPACT_ATOMS: atom_id res chain seq x y z
N MET A 1 0.69 3.94 8.05
CA MET A 1 0.75 4.21 9.51
C MET A 1 0.31 5.63 9.80
N GLU A 2 -0.40 5.91 10.89
CA GLU A 2 -0.83 7.28 11.23
C GLU A 2 0.34 8.17 11.68
N ALA A 3 0.35 9.44 11.26
CA ALA A 3 1.45 10.39 11.48
C ALA A 3 1.99 10.42 12.92
N LEU A 4 1.11 10.45 13.92
CA LEU A 4 1.49 10.56 15.34
C LEU A 4 2.02 9.24 15.91
N SER A 5 1.69 8.10 15.31
CA SER A 5 2.12 6.78 15.78
C SER A 5 3.30 6.21 14.99
N VAL A 6 3.80 6.91 13.96
CA VAL A 6 4.88 6.41 13.08
C VAL A 6 6.08 5.86 13.86
N PRO A 7 6.68 6.54 14.86
CA PRO A 7 7.86 6.00 15.54
C PRO A 7 7.56 4.69 16.29
N ALA A 8 6.45 4.64 17.02
CA ALA A 8 6.03 3.45 17.75
C ALA A 8 5.67 2.30 16.80
N ALA A 9 4.95 2.59 15.72
CA ALA A 9 4.57 1.63 14.69
C ALA A 9 5.78 1.07 13.94
N LEU A 10 6.78 1.90 13.62
CA LEU A 10 8.04 1.44 13.02
C LEU A 10 8.81 0.51 13.95
N ALA A 11 8.82 0.79 15.26
CA ALA A 11 9.42 -0.12 16.22
C ALA A 11 8.70 -1.48 16.26
N LEU A 12 7.40 -1.56 15.92
CA LEU A 12 6.65 -2.82 15.81
C LEU A 12 7.04 -3.67 14.60
N VAL A 13 7.53 -3.05 13.52
CA VAL A 13 7.92 -3.74 12.28
C VAL A 13 9.44 -3.83 12.08
N ALA A 14 10.24 -3.32 13.02
CA ALA A 14 11.70 -3.25 12.91
C ALA A 14 12.39 -4.61 12.72
N GLY A 15 11.75 -5.72 13.16
CA GLY A 15 12.27 -7.09 12.97
C GLY A 15 12.50 -7.47 11.50
N GLY A 16 11.84 -6.79 10.56
CA GLY A 16 12.01 -7.02 9.12
C GLY A 16 13.20 -6.30 8.45
N GLY A 17 14.08 -5.65 9.21
CA GLY A 17 15.19 -4.84 8.65
C GLY A 17 14.73 -3.54 7.97
N ALA A 18 13.45 -3.24 8.05
CA ALA A 18 12.78 -2.08 7.49
C ALA A 18 12.79 -0.94 8.52
N GLY A 19 13.79 -0.06 8.47
CA GLY A 19 13.93 1.07 9.40
C GLY A 19 14.19 2.40 8.70
N LEU A 20 13.83 3.49 9.38
CA LEU A 20 14.22 4.86 9.04
C LEU A 20 15.34 5.32 9.97
N SER A 21 16.26 6.15 9.47
CA SER A 21 17.25 6.80 10.34
C SER A 21 16.55 7.68 11.38
N PRO A 22 17.14 7.87 12.58
CA PRO A 22 16.55 8.74 13.61
C PRO A 22 16.26 10.15 13.11
N GLU A 23 17.14 10.69 12.25
CA GLU A 23 16.95 11.98 11.59
C GLU A 23 15.67 12.01 10.73
N ARG A 24 15.46 10.99 9.89
CA ARG A 24 14.26 10.90 9.04
C ARG A 24 13.00 10.67 9.88
N GLN A 25 13.08 9.91 10.97
CA GLN A 25 11.96 9.76 11.90
C GLN A 25 11.58 11.09 12.57
N ALA A 26 12.57 11.87 13.01
CA ALA A 26 12.33 13.18 13.58
C ALA A 26 11.74 14.16 12.54
N ALA A 27 12.27 14.16 11.32
CA ALA A 27 11.74 14.97 10.22
C ALA A 27 10.27 14.64 9.94
N LEU A 28 9.92 13.36 9.80
CA LEU A 28 8.53 12.92 9.60
C LEU A 28 7.60 13.31 10.76
N GLY A 29 8.09 13.20 12.00
CA GLY A 29 7.34 13.57 13.20
C GLY A 29 6.92 15.05 13.22
N VAL A 30 7.69 15.93 12.56
CA VAL A 30 7.38 17.35 12.42
C VAL A 30 6.61 17.63 11.13
N SER A 31 7.03 17.05 10.02
CA SER A 31 6.50 17.39 8.69
C SER A 31 5.07 16.87 8.47
N LEU A 32 4.74 15.66 8.95
CA LEU A 32 3.43 15.06 8.70
C LEU A 32 2.27 15.81 9.39
N PRO A 33 2.39 16.27 10.66
CA PRO A 33 1.38 17.14 11.26
C PRO A 33 1.24 18.49 10.54
N LEU A 34 2.35 19.08 10.07
CA LEU A 34 2.29 20.30 9.26
C LEU A 34 1.54 20.07 7.96
N LEU A 35 1.82 18.94 7.28
CA LEU A 35 1.11 18.52 6.08
C LEU A 35 -0.40 18.43 6.30
N GLN A 36 -0.81 17.81 7.42
CA GLN A 36 -2.22 17.64 7.79
C GLN A 36 -2.91 19.00 7.92
N ARG A 37 -2.26 19.96 8.58
CA ARG A 37 -2.77 21.32 8.75
C ARG A 37 -2.84 22.08 7.42
N ASP A 38 -1.76 22.07 6.65
CA ASP A 38 -1.61 22.93 5.47
C ASP A 38 -2.54 22.50 4.33
N TYR A 39 -2.72 21.19 4.14
CA TYR A 39 -3.65 20.62 3.15
C TYR A 39 -5.05 20.33 3.71
N ARG A 40 -5.29 20.59 5.00
CA ARG A 40 -6.57 20.36 5.70
C ARG A 40 -7.09 18.92 5.61
N PHE A 41 -6.17 17.96 5.68
CA PHE A 41 -6.55 16.55 5.73
C PHE A 41 -7.15 16.18 7.10
N GLU A 42 -8.11 15.25 7.12
CA GLU A 42 -8.64 14.75 8.39
C GLU A 42 -7.59 13.91 9.11
N ARG A 43 -6.86 13.09 8.35
CA ARG A 43 -5.70 12.31 8.83
C ARG A 43 -4.61 12.27 7.77
N VAL A 44 -3.38 12.12 8.23
CA VAL A 44 -2.23 11.86 7.36
C VAL A 44 -1.59 10.54 7.75
N TRP A 45 -1.36 9.69 6.76
CA TRP A 45 -0.64 8.44 6.92
C TRP A 45 0.72 8.50 6.24
N PHE A 46 1.73 7.97 6.92
CA PHE A 46 2.97 7.59 6.26
C PHE A 46 2.77 6.22 5.59
N TRP A 47 2.90 6.20 4.26
CA TRP A 47 2.73 5.00 3.45
C TRP A 47 4.01 4.16 3.41
N GLY A 48 5.15 4.83 3.28
CA GLY A 48 6.43 4.15 3.25
C GLY A 48 7.48 4.86 2.40
N ARG A 49 8.41 4.07 1.87
CA ARG A 49 9.58 4.50 1.14
C ARG A 49 9.82 3.60 -0.08
N ILE A 50 9.99 4.21 -1.24
CA ILE A 50 10.46 3.55 -2.47
C ILE A 50 11.94 3.91 -2.66
N GLN A 51 12.79 2.90 -2.66
CA GLN A 51 14.24 3.04 -2.82
C GLN A 51 14.61 3.11 -4.31
N GLY A 52 15.09 4.26 -4.76
CA GLY A 52 15.75 4.42 -6.05
C GLY A 52 17.27 4.24 -5.96
N VAL A 53 17.94 4.40 -7.11
CA VAL A 53 19.39 4.24 -7.25
C VAL A 53 20.15 5.41 -6.60
N ARG A 54 19.73 6.65 -6.85
CA ARG A 54 20.40 7.86 -6.33
C ARG A 54 19.78 8.40 -5.04
N GLY A 55 18.55 8.02 -4.75
CA GLY A 55 17.79 8.55 -3.62
C GLY A 55 16.52 7.75 -3.40
N ALA A 56 15.87 7.99 -2.27
CA ALA A 56 14.61 7.34 -1.92
C ALA A 56 13.46 8.35 -1.93
N TYR A 57 12.29 7.88 -2.32
CA TYR A 57 11.03 8.60 -2.23
C TYR A 57 10.33 8.20 -0.95
N TYR A 58 9.93 9.17 -0.15
CA TYR A 58 9.10 8.99 1.04
C TYR A 58 7.68 9.41 0.71
N ILE A 59 6.71 8.57 1.02
CA ILE A 59 5.32 8.76 0.57
C ILE A 59 4.42 8.99 1.79
N ALA A 60 3.59 10.03 1.70
CA ALA A 60 2.53 10.33 2.63
C ALA A 60 1.18 10.38 1.91
N GLU A 61 0.13 10.02 2.64
CA GLU A 61 -1.24 10.02 2.14
C GLU A 61 -2.11 10.89 3.04
N GLY A 62 -2.76 11.87 2.44
CA GLY A 62 -3.84 12.63 3.06
C GLY A 62 -5.17 11.92 2.87
N LEU A 63 -5.87 11.68 3.98
CA LEU A 63 -7.19 11.04 4.01
C LEU A 63 -8.29 12.06 4.33
N GLY A 64 -9.40 11.90 3.63
CA GLY A 64 -10.66 12.58 3.93
C GLY A 64 -11.56 11.76 4.86
N PRO A 65 -12.83 12.20 5.02
CA PRO A 65 -13.80 11.53 5.90
C PRO A 65 -14.19 10.13 5.41
N ASP A 66 -14.32 9.96 4.10
CA ASP A 66 -14.50 8.62 3.52
C ASP A 66 -13.15 7.94 3.37
N ARG A 67 -12.96 6.85 4.11
CA ARG A 67 -11.69 6.11 4.16
C ARG A 67 -11.42 5.32 2.88
N ALA A 68 -12.44 5.04 2.08
CA ALA A 68 -12.30 4.38 0.77
C ALA A 68 -12.19 5.36 -0.40
N ALA A 69 -12.36 6.67 -0.17
CA ALA A 69 -12.22 7.67 -1.23
C ALA A 69 -10.76 7.77 -1.73
N PRO A 70 -10.57 8.27 -2.97
CA PRO A 70 -9.23 8.51 -3.51
C PRO A 70 -8.38 9.38 -2.57
N ARG A 71 -7.20 8.88 -2.22
CA ARG A 71 -6.28 9.56 -1.30
C ARG A 71 -5.45 10.59 -2.04
N SER A 72 -5.16 11.70 -1.36
CA SER A 72 -4.17 12.66 -1.85
C SER A 72 -2.79 12.15 -1.51
N ARG A 73 -1.96 11.86 -2.51
CA ARG A 73 -0.62 11.30 -2.29
C ARG A 73 0.45 12.35 -2.48
N LEU A 74 1.41 12.39 -1.58
CA LEU A 74 2.53 13.32 -1.59
C LEU A 74 3.83 12.55 -1.48
N TYR A 75 4.87 13.02 -2.19
CA TYR A 75 6.21 12.48 -2.05
C TYR A 75 7.17 13.51 -1.49
N SER A 76 8.24 13.03 -0.86
CA SER A 76 9.36 13.83 -0.39
C SER A 76 10.66 13.08 -0.64
N LEU A 77 11.76 13.81 -0.86
CA LEU A 77 13.11 13.25 -0.95
C LEU A 77 13.89 13.38 0.38
N ASN A 78 13.44 14.28 1.26
CA ASN A 78 14.13 14.63 2.51
C ASN A 78 13.27 14.48 3.78
N CYS A 79 11.99 14.09 3.64
CA CYS A 79 10.99 14.05 4.70
C CYS A 79 10.62 15.41 5.32
N LEU A 80 10.89 16.51 4.62
CA LEU A 80 10.54 17.86 5.07
C LEU A 80 9.70 18.58 4.01
N ASP A 81 10.18 18.60 2.78
CA ASP A 81 9.51 19.22 1.65
C ASP A 81 8.66 18.19 0.92
N TRP A 82 7.37 18.46 0.80
CA TRP A 82 6.39 17.54 0.23
C TRP A 82 5.79 18.11 -1.06
N SER A 83 5.78 17.29 -2.10
CA SER A 83 5.19 17.60 -3.40
C SER A 83 3.97 16.73 -3.63
N LEU A 84 2.87 17.33 -4.07
CA LEU A 84 1.62 16.62 -4.38
C LEU A 84 1.74 15.85 -5.69
N LEU A 85 1.35 14.57 -5.67
CA LEU A 85 1.26 13.73 -6.87
C LEU A 85 -0.11 13.89 -7.52
N THR A 86 -0.13 14.02 -8.84
CA THR A 86 -1.38 13.94 -9.62
C THR A 86 -1.91 12.51 -9.61
N PRO A 87 -3.24 12.28 -9.45
CA PRO A 87 -3.81 10.94 -9.47
C PRO A 87 -3.41 10.13 -10.71
N ALA A 88 -3.10 8.84 -10.53
CA ALA A 88 -2.69 7.98 -11.63
C ALA A 88 -3.84 7.73 -12.63
N THR A 89 -3.56 7.88 -13.92
CA THR A 89 -4.49 7.48 -14.98
C THR A 89 -4.31 5.99 -15.31
N LYS A 90 -5.32 5.38 -15.95
CA LYS A 90 -5.24 3.98 -16.41
C LYS A 90 -4.07 3.75 -17.37
N GLU A 91 -3.75 4.75 -18.19
CA GLU A 91 -2.62 4.70 -19.12
C GLU A 91 -1.28 4.69 -18.38
N MET A 92 -1.13 5.53 -17.34
CA MET A 92 0.07 5.53 -16.49
C MET A 92 0.28 4.19 -15.80
N LEU A 93 -0.79 3.55 -15.31
CA LEU A 93 -0.73 2.22 -14.69
C LEU A 93 -0.25 1.16 -15.69
N ALA A 94 -0.87 1.11 -16.87
CA ALA A 94 -0.50 0.16 -17.91
C ALA A 94 0.95 0.34 -18.37
N LEU A 95 1.43 1.58 -18.49
CA LEU A 95 2.83 1.86 -18.83
C LEU A 95 3.78 1.48 -17.70
N ALA A 96 3.46 1.82 -16.44
CA ALA A 96 4.32 1.56 -15.29
C ALA A 96 4.56 0.06 -15.07
N GLU A 97 3.57 -0.80 -15.33
CA GLU A 97 3.72 -2.27 -15.29
C GLU A 97 4.75 -2.81 -16.30
N GLN A 98 4.97 -2.09 -17.40
CA GLN A 98 5.88 -2.52 -18.47
C GLN A 98 7.31 -1.99 -18.28
N VAL A 99 7.52 -0.97 -17.44
CA VAL A 99 8.84 -0.39 -17.18
C VAL A 99 9.62 -1.29 -16.23
N LYS A 100 10.80 -1.74 -16.67
CA LYS A 100 11.67 -2.63 -15.88
C LYS A 100 12.71 -1.85 -15.09
N GLY A 101 13.15 -2.45 -13.97
CA GLY A 101 14.24 -1.96 -13.15
C GLY A 101 13.88 -0.87 -12.15
N ARG A 102 14.86 -0.47 -11.34
CA ARG A 102 14.67 0.44 -10.21
C ARG A 102 14.42 1.89 -10.63
N PHE A 103 13.77 2.63 -9.73
CA PHE A 103 13.69 4.10 -9.79
C PHE A 103 15.08 4.73 -9.80
N ARG A 104 15.27 5.84 -10.52
CA ARG A 104 16.53 6.58 -10.52
C ARG A 104 16.68 7.44 -9.27
N GLY A 105 15.59 7.95 -8.71
CA GLY A 105 15.58 8.92 -7.61
C GLY A 105 15.55 10.37 -8.10
N ASP A 106 15.08 10.60 -9.33
CA ASP A 106 14.86 11.93 -9.90
C ASP A 106 13.43 12.00 -10.49
N PRO A 107 12.50 12.78 -9.90
CA PRO A 107 11.13 12.91 -10.41
C PRO A 107 11.04 13.35 -11.88
N SER A 108 12.02 14.10 -12.36
CA SER A 108 12.05 14.66 -13.71
C SER A 108 12.62 13.69 -14.75
N PHE A 109 13.13 12.53 -14.32
CA PHE A 109 13.68 11.53 -15.23
C PHE A 109 12.60 10.95 -16.15
N GLU A 110 12.93 10.73 -17.41
CA GLU A 110 12.02 10.21 -18.42
C GLU A 110 12.49 8.84 -18.91
N TYR A 111 11.63 7.83 -18.74
CA TYR A 111 11.87 6.48 -19.26
C TYR A 111 11.47 6.43 -20.74
N ARG A 112 12.31 5.79 -21.55
CA ARG A 112 12.10 5.65 -23.00
C ARG A 112 11.85 4.18 -23.37
N LEU A 113 11.52 3.92 -24.64
CA LEU A 113 11.22 2.59 -25.19
C LEU A 113 12.19 1.47 -24.77
N ALA A 114 13.48 1.76 -24.62
CA ALA A 114 14.49 0.78 -24.19
C ALA A 114 14.29 0.26 -22.75
N ASP A 115 13.61 1.03 -21.91
CA ASP A 115 13.34 0.69 -20.51
C ASP A 115 12.02 -0.10 -20.34
N ILE A 116 11.27 -0.28 -21.43
CA ILE A 116 9.97 -0.96 -21.48
C ILE A 116 10.17 -2.40 -21.99
N ASN A 117 9.31 -3.32 -21.56
CA ASN A 117 9.29 -4.68 -22.11
C ASN A 117 9.21 -4.68 -23.65
N ALA A 118 10.02 -5.51 -24.31
CA ALA A 118 10.17 -5.53 -25.77
C ALA A 118 8.85 -5.73 -26.53
N GLU A 119 7.98 -6.61 -26.02
CA GLU A 119 6.66 -6.87 -26.60
C GLU A 119 5.72 -5.66 -26.49
N ALA A 120 5.75 -4.95 -25.36
CA ALA A 120 4.95 -3.75 -25.16
C ALA A 120 5.48 -2.58 -26.00
N ALA A 121 6.81 -2.45 -26.10
CA ALA A 121 7.47 -1.48 -26.96
C ALA A 121 7.08 -1.68 -28.44
N ALA A 122 7.07 -2.93 -28.94
CA ALA A 122 6.65 -3.23 -30.31
C ALA A 122 5.21 -2.78 -30.60
N ARG A 123 4.27 -3.05 -29.69
CA ARG A 123 2.86 -2.60 -29.83
C ARG A 123 2.72 -1.08 -29.81
N LEU A 124 3.52 -0.38 -29.01
CA LEU A 124 3.49 1.08 -28.91
C LEU A 124 4.05 1.74 -30.18
N ILE A 125 5.10 1.16 -30.76
CA ILE A 125 5.67 1.58 -32.05
C ILE A 125 4.63 1.42 -33.18
N GLU A 126 3.92 0.30 -33.23
CA GLU A 126 2.83 0.08 -34.21
C GLU A 126 1.71 1.13 -34.08
N SER A 127 1.48 1.67 -32.87
CA SER A 127 0.49 2.72 -32.62
C SER A 127 0.98 4.15 -32.92
N GLY A 128 2.24 4.33 -33.32
CA GLY A 128 2.83 5.63 -33.64
C GLY A 128 3.03 6.56 -32.43
N LYS A 129 2.97 6.03 -31.20
CA LYS A 129 3.23 6.80 -29.96
C LYS A 129 4.59 6.43 -29.40
N GLU A 130 5.43 7.43 -29.11
CA GLU A 130 6.61 7.22 -28.26
C GLU A 130 6.16 7.19 -26.78
N PRO A 131 6.20 6.04 -26.09
CA PRO A 131 5.84 5.97 -24.68
C PRO A 131 6.95 6.61 -23.84
N VAL A 132 6.80 7.89 -23.55
CA VAL A 132 7.62 8.58 -22.56
C VAL A 132 6.82 8.66 -21.27
N ILE A 133 7.36 8.10 -20.19
CA ILE A 133 6.78 8.20 -18.85
C ILE A 133 7.79 8.88 -17.92
N LYS A 134 7.35 9.97 -17.28
CA LYS A 134 8.13 10.62 -16.22
C LYS A 134 8.19 9.73 -14.98
N GLU A 135 9.30 9.78 -14.26
CA GLU A 135 9.50 8.98 -13.05
C GLU A 135 8.47 9.32 -11.98
N GLU A 136 8.07 10.58 -11.85
CA GLU A 136 6.96 11.00 -10.98
C GLU A 136 5.62 10.31 -11.35
N ALA A 137 5.31 10.20 -12.65
CA ALA A 137 4.11 9.49 -13.13
C ALA A 137 4.22 7.98 -12.90
N ARG A 138 5.41 7.40 -13.08
CA ARG A 138 5.69 6.00 -12.74
C ARG A 138 5.54 5.75 -11.23
N LEU A 139 5.97 6.70 -10.40
CA LEU A 139 5.92 6.61 -8.94
C LEU A 139 4.47 6.50 -8.46
N ILE A 140 3.60 7.43 -8.87
CA ILE A 140 2.19 7.39 -8.47
C ILE A 140 1.48 6.13 -8.98
N ALA A 141 1.78 5.70 -10.21
CA ALA A 141 1.24 4.46 -10.76
C ALA A 141 1.71 3.23 -9.97
N THR A 142 2.99 3.18 -9.58
CA THR A 142 3.53 2.06 -8.80
C THR A 142 2.92 1.99 -7.41
N ILE A 143 2.75 3.13 -6.73
CA ILE A 143 2.08 3.19 -5.42
C ILE A 143 0.65 2.64 -5.54
N GLU A 144 -0.08 3.04 -6.59
CA GLU A 144 -1.43 2.55 -6.85
C GLU A 144 -1.48 1.04 -7.11
N LEU A 145 -0.52 0.49 -7.85
CA LEU A 145 -0.42 -0.95 -8.09
C LEU A 145 -0.12 -1.73 -6.80
N ILE A 146 0.74 -1.18 -5.94
CA ILE A 146 1.05 -1.75 -4.63
C ILE A 146 -0.21 -1.71 -3.76
N ASP A 147 -0.87 -0.56 -3.61
CA ASP A 147 -2.06 -0.45 -2.76
C ASP A 147 -3.19 -1.39 -3.18
N ARG A 148 -3.42 -1.55 -4.49
CA ARG A 148 -4.41 -2.51 -5.00
C ARG A 148 -4.08 -3.96 -4.69
N ALA A 149 -2.80 -4.28 -4.57
CA ALA A 149 -2.33 -5.64 -4.35
C ALA A 149 -2.08 -5.97 -2.88
N VAL A 150 -1.80 -4.96 -2.03
CA VAL A 150 -1.28 -5.19 -0.68
C VAL A 150 -1.71 -4.14 0.36
N GLY A 151 -2.64 -3.24 0.06
CA GLY A 151 -3.25 -2.41 1.09
C GLY A 151 -4.07 -3.30 2.03
N ILE A 152 -3.65 -3.52 3.27
CA ILE A 152 -4.28 -4.52 4.18
C ILE A 152 -5.01 -3.84 5.34
N VAL A 153 -6.16 -4.40 5.71
CA VAL A 153 -6.87 -4.09 6.95
C VAL A 153 -7.38 -5.37 7.64
N PRO A 154 -7.48 -5.38 8.99
CA PRO A 154 -8.19 -6.45 9.70
C PRO A 154 -9.68 -6.46 9.36
N ARG A 155 -10.30 -7.65 9.37
CA ARG A 155 -11.76 -7.81 9.23
C ARG A 155 -12.49 -6.97 10.28
N GLY A 156 -13.51 -6.24 9.85
CA GLY A 156 -14.36 -5.44 10.74
C GLY A 156 -13.72 -4.15 11.26
N ALA A 157 -12.47 -3.82 10.89
CA ALA A 157 -11.85 -2.54 11.25
C ALA A 157 -12.56 -1.34 10.57
N PHE A 158 -13.19 -1.58 9.42
CA PHE A 158 -13.98 -0.61 8.68
C PHE A 158 -15.38 -1.14 8.43
N VAL A 159 -16.34 -0.22 8.30
CA VAL A 159 -17.74 -0.50 7.95
C VAL A 159 -18.15 0.34 6.75
N LYS A 160 -18.83 -0.29 5.80
CA LYS A 160 -19.45 0.35 4.65
C LYS A 160 -20.89 0.71 4.98
N THR A 161 -21.23 1.97 4.76
CA THR A 161 -22.59 2.48 4.92
C THR A 161 -23.46 2.10 3.70
N PRO A 162 -24.79 2.13 3.82
CA PRO A 162 -25.70 1.93 2.68
C PRO A 162 -25.49 2.95 1.54
N LEU A 163 -24.97 4.14 1.87
CA LEU A 163 -24.62 5.19 0.90
C LEU A 163 -23.28 4.94 0.18
N GLY A 164 -22.57 3.87 0.53
CA GLY A 164 -21.30 3.49 -0.08
C GLY A 164 -20.05 4.03 0.62
N SER A 165 -20.19 5.07 1.46
CA SER A 165 -19.07 5.64 2.22
C SER A 165 -18.53 4.65 3.27
N VAL A 166 -17.21 4.65 3.47
CA VAL A 166 -16.52 3.73 4.38
C VAL A 166 -15.92 4.49 5.56
N HIS A 167 -16.20 4.01 6.77
CA HIS A 167 -15.77 4.63 8.03
C HIS A 167 -15.07 3.61 8.92
N GLU A 168 -14.25 4.10 9.86
CA GLU A 168 -13.71 3.27 10.93
C GLU A 168 -14.84 2.70 11.79
N ASN A 169 -14.78 1.40 12.06
CA ASN A 169 -15.73 0.76 12.93
C ASN A 169 -15.40 1.05 14.40
N ARG A 170 -16.23 1.87 15.05
CA ARG A 170 -16.04 2.24 16.46
C ARG A 170 -16.10 1.03 17.41
N HIS A 171 -16.78 -0.04 17.02
CA HIS A 171 -16.93 -1.28 17.80
C HIS A 171 -15.78 -2.28 17.56
N PHE A 172 -14.86 -1.99 16.64
CA PHE A 172 -13.70 -2.86 16.44
C PHE A 172 -12.77 -2.71 17.63
N GLU A 173 -12.52 -3.82 18.34
CA GLU A 173 -11.60 -3.89 19.48
C GLU A 173 -10.33 -4.69 19.17
N GLY A 174 -10.11 -5.06 17.91
CA GLY A 174 -9.00 -5.91 17.48
C GLY A 174 -9.41 -7.35 17.22
N LEU A 175 -8.58 -8.05 16.46
CA LEU A 175 -8.75 -9.49 16.24
C LEU A 175 -8.32 -10.25 17.49
N SER A 176 -8.97 -11.37 17.77
CA SER A 176 -8.49 -12.31 18.78
C SER A 176 -7.15 -12.93 18.36
N LEU A 177 -6.40 -13.48 19.31
CA LEU A 177 -5.14 -14.19 19.02
C LEU A 177 -5.31 -15.37 18.06
N VAL A 178 -6.50 -15.98 18.02
CA VAL A 178 -6.80 -17.11 17.13
C VAL A 178 -7.12 -16.62 15.71
N GLU A 179 -7.88 -15.54 15.58
CA GLU A 179 -8.21 -14.93 14.29
C GLU A 179 -7.00 -14.24 13.67
N ALA A 180 -6.22 -13.51 14.47
CA ALA A 180 -5.04 -12.80 14.02
C ALA A 180 -3.97 -13.71 13.40
N LYS A 181 -4.02 -15.03 13.60
CA LYS A 181 -3.11 -15.99 12.95
C LYS A 181 -3.61 -16.51 11.60
N LYS A 182 -4.79 -16.09 11.15
CA LYS A 182 -5.43 -16.58 9.93
C LYS A 182 -5.42 -15.48 8.87
N LEU A 183 -4.96 -15.81 7.67
CA LEU A 183 -5.02 -14.88 6.52
C LEU A 183 -6.46 -14.46 6.19
N SER A 184 -7.44 -15.32 6.46
CA SER A 184 -8.87 -15.02 6.29
C SER A 184 -9.40 -13.89 7.17
N SER A 185 -8.64 -13.44 8.18
CA SER A 185 -8.99 -12.28 9.02
C SER A 185 -8.44 -10.96 8.50
N TYR A 186 -7.78 -10.96 7.34
CA TYR A 186 -7.18 -9.79 6.72
C TYR A 186 -7.70 -9.61 5.30
N PHE A 187 -7.92 -8.36 4.91
CA PHE A 187 -8.62 -7.99 3.69
C PHE A 187 -7.87 -6.89 2.94
N HIS A 188 -7.96 -6.92 1.61
CA HIS A 188 -7.47 -5.85 0.76
C HIS A 188 -8.37 -4.63 0.88
N PHE A 189 -7.80 -3.48 1.21
CA PHE A 189 -8.49 -2.20 1.36
C PHE A 189 -8.51 -1.43 0.04
N THR A 190 -9.11 -2.06 -0.96
CA THR A 190 -9.33 -1.55 -2.32
C THR A 190 -10.69 -2.04 -2.80
N ASP A 191 -11.15 -1.55 -3.96
CA ASP A 191 -12.35 -2.07 -4.60
C ASP A 191 -12.25 -3.58 -4.83
N PRO A 192 -13.21 -4.38 -4.33
CA PRO A 192 -13.13 -5.82 -4.46
C PRO A 192 -13.33 -6.27 -5.90
N VAL A 193 -12.58 -7.29 -6.29
CA VAL A 193 -12.64 -7.97 -7.59
C VAL A 193 -13.31 -9.33 -7.42
N ASN A 194 -12.91 -10.12 -6.41
CA ASN A 194 -13.39 -11.49 -6.21
C ASN A 194 -14.82 -11.51 -5.66
N LEU A 195 -15.15 -10.59 -4.75
CA LEU A 195 -16.51 -10.46 -4.18
C LEU A 195 -17.58 -10.25 -5.25
N LYS A 196 -17.24 -9.53 -6.33
CA LYS A 196 -18.16 -9.28 -7.45
C LYS A 196 -18.53 -10.58 -8.17
N ASN A 197 -17.58 -11.52 -8.24
CA ASN A 197 -17.71 -12.79 -8.94
C ASN A 197 -18.38 -13.89 -8.10
N LYS A 198 -18.62 -13.68 -6.80
CA LYS A 198 -19.30 -14.66 -5.94
C LYS A 198 -20.77 -14.86 -6.34
N THR A 199 -21.25 -16.10 -6.17
CA THR A 199 -22.63 -16.50 -6.39
C THR A 199 -23.58 -15.86 -5.37
N LEU A 200 -24.89 -15.85 -5.66
CA LEU A 200 -25.89 -15.32 -4.72
C LEU A 200 -25.94 -16.09 -3.40
N LEU A 201 -25.73 -17.42 -3.45
CA LEU A 201 -25.71 -18.26 -2.26
C LEU A 201 -24.55 -17.89 -1.35
N GLU A 202 -23.34 -17.74 -1.92
CA GLU A 202 -22.16 -17.32 -1.14
C GLU A 202 -22.28 -15.89 -0.58
N LYS A 203 -23.02 -15.02 -1.27
CA LYS A 203 -23.28 -13.65 -0.80
C LYS A 203 -24.31 -13.58 0.33
N ALA A 204 -25.18 -14.59 0.46
CA ALA A 204 -26.21 -14.62 1.51
C ALA A 204 -25.62 -14.75 2.92
N ASP A 205 -24.44 -15.36 3.02
CA ASP A 205 -23.73 -15.56 4.29
C ASP A 205 -22.82 -14.36 4.68
N LEU A 206 -22.70 -13.35 3.81
CA LEU A 206 -21.83 -12.18 4.04
C LEU A 206 -22.62 -11.02 4.60
N ASP A 207 -22.03 -10.29 5.56
CA ASP A 207 -22.58 -9.02 6.02
C ASP A 207 -22.13 -7.90 5.07
N PRO A 208 -23.03 -7.20 4.34
CA PRO A 208 -22.62 -6.20 3.35
C PRO A 208 -21.89 -4.97 3.94
N SER A 209 -22.00 -4.74 5.25
CA SER A 209 -21.35 -3.62 5.91
C SER A 209 -19.92 -3.94 6.32
N THR A 210 -19.64 -5.19 6.70
CA THR A 210 -18.32 -5.62 7.20
C THR A 210 -17.53 -6.48 6.22
N ASP A 211 -18.20 -7.27 5.38
CA ASP A 211 -17.61 -8.19 4.41
C ASP A 211 -17.68 -7.64 2.97
N PHE A 212 -17.33 -6.37 2.81
CA PHE A 212 -17.36 -5.65 1.52
C PHE A 212 -16.02 -5.65 0.77
N LEU A 213 -15.01 -6.36 1.28
CA LEU A 213 -13.64 -6.40 0.76
C LEU A 213 -13.23 -7.84 0.41
N ASP A 214 -12.13 -7.99 -0.33
CA ASP A 214 -11.56 -9.30 -0.67
C ASP A 214 -10.56 -9.78 0.40
N SER A 215 -10.69 -11.05 0.80
CA SER A 215 -9.80 -11.69 1.80
C SER A 215 -8.47 -12.11 1.18
N LEU A 216 -7.36 -11.92 1.93
CA LEU A 216 -6.01 -12.32 1.53
C LEU A 216 -5.84 -13.84 1.34
N GLU A 217 -6.74 -14.64 1.91
CA GLU A 217 -6.71 -16.11 1.79
C GLU A 217 -6.83 -16.59 0.33
N HIS A 218 -7.49 -15.80 -0.51
CA HIS A 218 -7.75 -16.14 -1.91
C HIS A 218 -6.71 -15.53 -2.88
N ASP A 219 -5.64 -14.96 -2.36
CA ASP A 219 -4.59 -14.36 -3.20
C ASP A 219 -3.86 -15.40 -4.04
N ILE A 220 -3.50 -14.98 -5.25
CA ILE A 220 -2.80 -15.80 -6.23
C ILE A 220 -1.42 -15.15 -6.50
N PRO A 221 -0.32 -15.92 -6.39
CA PRO A 221 -0.24 -17.34 -6.03
C PRO A 221 -0.58 -17.62 -4.56
N ARG A 222 -1.07 -18.83 -4.26
CA ARG A 222 -1.24 -19.29 -2.87
C ARG A 222 0.12 -19.28 -2.18
N GLY A 223 0.19 -18.75 -0.97
CA GLY A 223 1.48 -18.55 -0.27
C GLY A 223 2.13 -17.19 -0.53
N SER A 224 1.43 -16.23 -1.16
CA SER A 224 1.92 -14.84 -1.34
C SER A 224 2.16 -14.05 -0.06
N TRP A 225 1.77 -14.60 1.09
CA TRP A 225 1.86 -13.96 2.39
C TRP A 225 2.57 -14.86 3.38
N SER A 226 3.45 -14.26 4.17
CA SER A 226 3.94 -14.86 5.41
C SER A 226 3.27 -14.20 6.60
N ILE A 227 2.92 -15.01 7.60
CA ILE A 227 2.35 -14.55 8.87
C ILE A 227 3.21 -15.02 10.02
N GLN A 228 3.63 -14.09 10.86
CA GLN A 228 4.59 -14.35 11.93
C GLN A 228 4.16 -13.68 13.23
N LEU A 229 4.46 -14.34 14.34
CA LEU A 229 4.34 -13.76 15.67
C LEU A 229 5.69 -13.19 16.09
N GLU A 230 5.73 -11.90 16.38
CA GLU A 230 6.94 -11.22 16.84
C GLU A 230 6.76 -10.69 18.27
N LYS A 231 7.85 -10.22 18.88
CA LYS A 231 7.87 -9.60 20.21
C LYS A 231 7.22 -10.45 21.30
N GLY A 232 7.61 -11.73 21.39
CA GLY A 232 7.05 -12.67 22.36
C GLY A 232 5.59 -13.05 22.08
N GLY A 233 5.11 -12.89 20.85
CA GLY A 233 3.74 -13.23 20.46
C GLY A 233 2.71 -12.12 20.68
N THR A 234 3.16 -10.91 21.00
CA THR A 234 2.29 -9.74 21.23
C THR A 234 1.88 -9.02 19.95
N VAL A 235 2.62 -9.24 18.86
CA VAL A 235 2.37 -8.59 17.57
C VAL A 235 2.31 -9.65 16.48
N VAL A 236 1.26 -9.58 15.65
CA VAL A 236 1.23 -10.32 14.39
C VAL A 236 1.81 -9.44 13.30
N VAL A 237 2.73 -9.99 12.53
CA VAL A 237 3.34 -9.35 11.37
C VAL A 237 3.02 -10.15 10.13
N LEU A 238 2.47 -9.48 9.11
CA LEU A 238 2.24 -10.04 7.78
C LEU A 238 3.24 -9.39 6.81
N ARG A 239 3.87 -10.20 5.96
CA ARG A 239 4.77 -9.70 4.90
C ARG A 239 4.34 -10.24 3.55
N SER A 240 4.30 -9.36 2.55
CA SER A 240 4.04 -9.76 1.17
C SER A 240 5.30 -10.36 0.56
N LEU A 241 5.17 -11.52 -0.06
CA LEU A 241 6.21 -12.15 -0.88
C LEU A 241 6.13 -11.73 -2.34
N LEU A 242 4.98 -11.17 -2.76
CA LEU A 242 4.76 -10.63 -4.10
C LEU A 242 5.29 -9.21 -4.23
N TRP A 243 5.09 -8.38 -3.20
CA TRP A 243 5.63 -7.02 -3.13
C TRP A 243 6.60 -6.93 -1.96
N LEU A 244 7.84 -7.33 -2.24
CA LEU A 244 8.92 -7.32 -1.25
C LEU A 244 9.12 -5.92 -0.70
N GLY A 245 9.07 -5.81 0.62
CA GLY A 245 9.15 -4.54 1.35
C GLY A 245 7.87 -4.14 2.07
N LEU A 246 6.71 -4.71 1.70
CA LEU A 246 5.50 -4.48 2.48
C LEU A 246 5.52 -5.28 3.79
N THR A 247 5.37 -4.57 4.91
CA THR A 247 5.16 -5.16 6.23
C THR A 247 3.92 -4.56 6.87
N PHE A 248 2.97 -5.42 7.22
CA PHE A 248 1.79 -5.08 8.02
C PHE A 248 1.98 -5.60 9.45
N TYR A 249 1.46 -4.86 10.42
CA TYR A 249 1.40 -5.29 11.81
C TYR A 249 0.00 -5.12 12.39
N HIS A 250 -0.32 -5.97 13.35
CA HIS A 250 -1.48 -5.83 14.22
C HIS A 250 -1.12 -6.24 15.64
N VAL A 251 -1.57 -5.46 16.62
CA VAL A 251 -1.52 -5.85 18.04
C VAL A 251 -2.89 -6.44 18.40
N PRO A 252 -3.01 -7.78 18.56
CA PRO A 252 -4.28 -8.45 18.82
C PRO A 252 -4.98 -7.89 20.06
N MET A 253 -6.31 -7.98 20.07
CA MET A 253 -7.17 -7.42 21.14
C MET A 253 -7.01 -5.89 21.32
N THR A 254 -6.50 -5.19 20.31
CA THR A 254 -6.46 -3.72 20.28
C THR A 254 -6.82 -3.20 18.89
N LYS A 255 -7.11 -1.90 18.79
CA LYS A 255 -7.35 -1.23 17.49
C LYS A 255 -6.06 -0.92 16.72
N GLN A 256 -4.89 -1.27 17.26
CA GLN A 256 -3.62 -0.89 16.67
C GLN A 256 -3.26 -1.85 15.52
N PHE A 257 -3.24 -1.30 14.32
CA PHE A 257 -2.73 -1.96 13.14
C PHE A 257 -2.21 -0.93 12.14
N GLY A 258 -1.48 -1.41 11.14
CA GLY A 258 -1.10 -0.62 9.99
C GLY A 258 -0.08 -1.36 9.16
N TYR A 259 0.23 -0.79 8.00
CA TYR A 259 1.33 -1.25 7.18
C TYR A 259 2.27 -0.12 6.81
N VAL A 260 3.44 -0.52 6.36
CA VAL A 260 4.44 0.32 5.72
C VAL A 260 5.09 -0.46 4.59
N TYR A 261 5.40 0.23 3.48
CA TYR A 261 6.16 -0.35 2.39
C TYR A 261 7.58 0.22 2.36
N PHE A 262 8.62 -0.59 2.59
CA PHE A 262 10.02 -0.22 2.36
C PHE A 262 10.65 -1.18 1.33
N GLY A 263 10.65 -0.77 0.07
CA GLY A 263 11.17 -1.61 -1.02
C GLY A 263 11.55 -0.81 -2.26
N THR A 264 11.81 -1.48 -3.37
CA THR A 264 12.22 -0.84 -4.64
C THR A 264 11.05 -0.50 -5.56
N GLY A 265 9.83 -0.90 -5.21
CA GLY A 265 8.66 -0.77 -6.08
C GLY A 265 8.60 -1.82 -7.19
N GLU A 266 9.38 -2.91 -7.08
CA GLU A 266 9.40 -4.00 -8.05
C GLU A 266 8.52 -5.17 -7.58
N LYS A 267 7.66 -5.66 -8.48
CA LYS A 267 6.83 -6.83 -8.24
C LYS A 267 7.65 -8.11 -8.45
N ASN A 268 7.55 -9.05 -7.52
CA ASN A 268 8.21 -10.34 -7.61
C ASN A 268 7.44 -11.30 -8.54
N LEU A 269 7.69 -11.19 -9.85
CA LEU A 269 7.05 -12.05 -10.85
C LEU A 269 7.52 -13.51 -10.78
N ASP A 270 8.67 -13.76 -10.15
CA ASP A 270 9.26 -15.09 -10.02
C ASP A 270 8.68 -15.89 -8.83
N LEU A 271 7.83 -15.26 -8.01
CA LEU A 271 7.24 -15.88 -6.83
C LEU A 271 6.62 -17.27 -7.09
N PRO A 272 5.87 -17.53 -8.17
CA PRO A 272 5.32 -18.86 -8.44
C PRO A 272 6.37 -19.97 -8.60
N PHE A 273 7.61 -19.62 -8.95
CA PHE A 273 8.72 -20.57 -9.08
C PHE A 273 9.55 -20.70 -7.80
N MET A 274 9.32 -19.83 -6.82
CA MET A 274 10.01 -19.81 -5.52
C MET A 274 9.23 -20.53 -4.40
N LEU A 275 7.94 -20.81 -4.62
CA LEU A 275 7.02 -21.43 -3.66
C LEU A 275 7.02 -22.96 -3.74
#